data_AF-A0A0M7HRS3-F1
#
_entry.id   AF-A0A0M7HRS3-F1
#
_cell.length_a   1.000
_cell.length_b   1.000
_cell.length_c   1.000
_cell.angle_alpha   90.00
_cell.angle_beta   90.00
_cell.angle_gamma   90.00
#
_symmetry.space_group_name_H-M   'P 1'
#
loop_
_entity.id
_entity.type
_entity.pdbx_description
1 polymer ?
#
loop_
_entity_poly.entity_id
_entity_poly.type
_entity_poly.pdbx_seq_one_letter_code
_entity_poly.pdbx_strand_id
1 'polypeptide(L)'
;MLNETTRVINYSKPQKTVERYNFITEELLTILHSSPKAFVYILKLACSNAFNLSEEDAFRIIDDLSERVPQSELESALGSIDNSTLIELKKRPEISTDVIQVLDEDGFQLAALLARHTYGDMSETSDDQALLNDIAVKTGSGTYVTSYKQGDFHIRVSTNLPSYQTILELR
;
A
#
# COMPACT_ATOMS: atom_id res chain seq x y z
N MET A 1 -43.95 44.20 7.97
CA MET A 1 -43.73 42.95 8.73
C MET A 1 -42.61 42.19 8.03
N LEU A 2 -41.55 41.90 8.78
CA LEU A 2 -40.47 40.91 8.62
C LEU A 2 -39.95 40.57 7.21
N ASN A 3 -38.68 40.92 6.99
CA ASN A 3 -37.74 40.28 6.06
C ASN A 3 -37.72 38.76 6.29
N GLU A 4 -37.44 37.97 5.24
CA GLU A 4 -36.33 37.02 5.32
C GLU A 4 -35.95 36.40 3.96
N THR A 5 -34.70 36.67 3.62
CA THR A 5 -33.88 36.14 2.54
C THR A 5 -33.70 34.64 2.74
N THR A 6 -34.53 33.78 2.18
CA THR A 6 -34.23 32.34 2.16
C THR A 6 -33.27 32.06 1.01
N ARG A 7 -31.99 32.42 1.20
CA ARG A 7 -30.91 31.75 0.46
C ARG A 7 -30.95 30.30 0.90
N VAL A 8 -31.24 29.40 -0.03
CA VAL A 8 -30.99 27.97 0.15
C VAL A 8 -29.48 27.82 0.29
N ILE A 9 -29.01 27.78 1.53
CA ILE A 9 -27.64 27.39 1.82
C ILE A 9 -27.59 25.89 1.57
N ASN A 10 -27.06 25.50 0.40
CA ASN A 10 -26.65 24.14 0.16
C ASN A 10 -25.50 23.85 1.12
N TYR A 11 -25.81 23.25 2.26
CA TYR A 11 -24.82 22.60 3.11
C TYR A 11 -24.37 21.31 2.40
N SER A 12 -23.46 21.43 1.43
CA SER A 12 -22.54 20.33 1.19
C SER A 12 -21.62 20.26 2.40
N LYS A 13 -21.67 19.15 3.16
CA LYS A 13 -20.59 18.84 4.11
C LYS A 13 -19.28 18.99 3.34
N PRO A 14 -18.24 19.64 3.88
CA PRO A 14 -16.92 19.54 3.31
C PRO A 14 -16.51 18.07 3.41
N GLN A 15 -16.67 17.33 2.32
CA GLN A 15 -15.82 16.18 2.10
C GLN A 15 -14.42 16.77 2.03
N LYS A 16 -13.60 16.51 3.04
CA LYS A 16 -12.15 16.60 2.85
C LYS A 16 -11.84 15.55 1.79
N THR A 17 -11.93 15.93 0.52
CA THR A 17 -11.23 15.25 -0.55
C THR A 17 -9.76 15.36 -0.15
N VAL A 18 -9.25 14.33 0.51
CA VAL A 18 -7.81 14.17 0.68
C VAL A 18 -7.28 14.15 -0.74
N GLU A 19 -6.48 15.16 -1.11
CA GLU A 19 -5.90 15.21 -2.45
C GLU A 19 -5.12 13.92 -2.68
N ARG A 20 -5.22 13.35 -3.88
CA ARG A 20 -4.74 12.00 -4.15
C ARG A 20 -3.25 11.82 -3.82
N TYR A 21 -2.45 12.84 -4.11
CA TYR A 21 -1.03 12.86 -3.78
C TYR A 21 -0.81 12.79 -2.26
N ASN A 22 -1.59 13.50 -1.43
CA ASN A 22 -1.51 13.43 0.03
C ASN A 22 -1.77 12.01 0.54
N PHE A 23 -2.80 11.34 -0.01
CA PHE A 23 -3.07 9.94 0.35
C PHE A 23 -1.88 9.02 0.03
N ILE A 24 -1.31 9.15 -1.17
CA ILE A 24 -0.15 8.36 -1.58
C ILE A 24 1.07 8.66 -0.72
N THR A 25 1.30 9.92 -0.37
CA THR A 25 2.40 10.34 0.52
C THR A 25 2.28 9.69 1.91
N GLU A 26 1.10 9.70 2.54
CA GLU A 26 0.90 9.07 3.86
C GLU A 26 1.13 7.55 3.83
N GLU A 27 0.66 6.89 2.76
CA GLU A 27 0.86 5.46 2.57
C GLU A 27 2.35 5.14 2.36
N LEU A 28 3.06 5.94 1.56
CA LEU A 28 4.51 5.80 1.36
C LEU A 28 5.28 5.98 2.67
N LEU A 29 4.93 6.97 3.50
CA LEU A 29 5.55 7.14 4.82
C LEU A 29 5.34 5.93 5.73
N THR A 30 4.12 5.39 5.74
CA THR A 30 3.80 4.18 6.51
C THR A 30 4.66 3.00 6.04
N ILE A 31 4.77 2.81 4.72
CA ILE A 31 5.54 1.72 4.12
C ILE A 31 7.05 1.90 4.32
N LEU A 32 7.57 3.13 4.34
CA LEU A 32 9.01 3.38 4.51
C LEU A 32 9.53 2.73 5.80
N HIS A 33 8.80 2.83 6.90
CA HIS A 33 9.24 2.28 8.18
C HIS A 33 9.05 0.76 8.27
N SER A 34 8.01 0.20 7.64
CA SER A 34 7.72 -1.25 7.72
C SER A 34 8.46 -2.07 6.66
N SER A 35 8.62 -1.52 5.46
CA SER A 35 9.22 -2.18 4.31
C SER A 35 9.85 -1.16 3.36
N PRO A 36 11.11 -0.74 3.63
CA PRO A 36 11.85 0.16 2.76
C PRO A 36 11.93 -0.31 1.29
N LYS A 37 11.94 -1.64 1.06
CA LYS A 37 11.90 -2.23 -0.29
C LYS A 37 10.59 -1.94 -1.02
N ALA A 38 9.46 -2.16 -0.35
CA ALA A 38 8.16 -1.84 -0.92
C ALA A 38 8.01 -0.33 -1.14
N PHE A 39 8.52 0.50 -0.23
CA PHE A 39 8.54 1.95 -0.39
C PHE A 39 9.23 2.38 -1.69
N VAL A 40 10.46 1.90 -1.92
CA VAL A 40 11.21 2.25 -3.15
C VAL A 40 10.47 1.79 -4.40
N TYR A 41 9.86 0.60 -4.37
CA TYR A 41 9.11 0.08 -5.49
C TYR A 41 7.87 0.93 -5.81
N ILE A 42 7.07 1.26 -4.79
CA ILE A 42 5.85 2.07 -4.96
C ILE A 42 6.18 3.50 -5.37
N LEU A 43 7.23 4.10 -4.80
CA LEU A 43 7.69 5.44 -5.21
C LEU A 43 8.07 5.47 -6.69
N LYS A 44 8.77 4.43 -7.18
CA LYS A 44 9.09 4.31 -8.63
C LYS A 44 7.83 4.25 -9.49
N LEU A 45 6.80 3.51 -9.06
CA LEU A 45 5.53 3.42 -9.78
C LEU A 45 4.77 4.76 -9.79
N ALA A 46 4.77 5.47 -8.66
CA ALA A 46 4.18 6.80 -8.57
C ALA A 46 4.86 7.78 -9.54
N CYS A 47 6.19 7.76 -9.61
CA CYS A 47 6.95 8.58 -10.55
C CYS A 47 6.86 8.12 -12.02
N SER A 48 6.39 6.89 -12.30
CA SER A 48 6.26 6.36 -13.67
C SER A 48 4.86 6.51 -14.26
N ASN A 49 4.01 7.36 -13.66
CA ASN A 49 2.61 7.56 -14.04
C ASN A 49 1.74 6.28 -13.96
N ALA A 50 2.10 5.31 -13.11
CA ALA A 50 1.32 4.07 -12.97
C ALA A 50 -0.08 4.31 -12.36
N PHE A 51 -0.24 5.41 -11.61
CA PHE A 51 -1.45 5.73 -10.84
C PHE A 51 -2.16 7.00 -11.36
N ASN A 52 -1.94 7.37 -12.63
CA ASN A 52 -2.51 8.57 -13.26
C ASN A 52 -2.17 9.89 -12.53
N LEU A 53 -0.98 9.96 -11.92
CA LEU A 53 -0.50 11.17 -11.27
C LEU A 53 0.02 12.16 -12.32
N SER A 54 -0.27 13.45 -12.12
CA SER A 54 0.42 14.48 -12.88
C SER A 54 1.89 14.56 -12.47
N GLU A 55 2.71 15.16 -13.31
CA GLU A 55 4.11 15.44 -12.97
C GLU A 55 4.21 16.32 -11.71
N GLU A 56 3.30 17.29 -11.56
CA GLU A 56 3.21 18.15 -10.39
C GLU A 56 2.90 17.35 -9.11
N ASP A 57 1.98 16.38 -9.18
CA ASP A 57 1.67 15.52 -8.04
C ASP A 57 2.88 14.66 -7.62
N ALA A 58 3.63 14.13 -8.59
CA ALA A 58 4.84 13.36 -8.31
C ALA A 58 5.91 14.21 -7.62
N PHE A 59 6.11 15.46 -8.06
CA PHE A 59 7.01 16.39 -7.38
C PHE A 59 6.55 16.72 -5.96
N ARG A 60 5.24 16.99 -5.75
CA ARG A 60 4.70 17.22 -4.40
C ARG A 60 4.90 16.03 -3.47
N ILE A 61 4.71 14.80 -3.95
CA ILE A 61 4.99 13.59 -3.15
C ILE A 61 6.46 13.55 -2.72
N ILE A 62 7.39 13.82 -3.63
CA ILE A 62 8.83 13.79 -3.33
C ILE A 62 9.20 14.90 -2.34
N ASP A 63 8.70 16.11 -2.57
CA ASP A 63 8.96 17.28 -1.72
C ASP A 63 8.43 17.01 -0.30
N ASP A 64 7.18 16.59 -0.16
CA ASP A 64 6.57 16.29 1.15
C ASP A 64 7.30 15.16 1.89
N LEU A 65 7.72 14.11 1.18
CA LEU A 65 8.54 13.04 1.78
C LEU A 65 9.88 13.57 2.29
N SER A 66 10.53 14.44 1.51
CA SER A 66 11.83 15.01 1.86
C SER A 66 11.76 15.99 3.04
N GLU A 67 10.64 16.71 3.19
CA GLU A 67 10.41 17.60 4.32
C GLU A 67 10.11 16.82 5.61
N ARG A 68 9.40 15.69 5.50
CA ARG A 68 8.91 14.93 6.65
C ARG A 68 9.87 13.85 7.14
N VAL A 69 10.73 13.31 6.27
CA VAL A 69 11.69 12.27 6.61
C VAL A 69 13.10 12.84 6.63
N PRO A 70 13.79 12.85 7.78
CA PRO A 70 15.17 13.31 7.84
C PRO A 70 16.09 12.53 6.89
N GLN A 71 17.05 13.22 6.27
CA GLN A 71 18.02 12.59 5.38
C GLN A 71 18.72 11.38 6.02
N SER A 72 19.09 11.46 7.30
CA SER A 72 19.73 10.35 8.02
C SER A 72 18.83 9.11 8.13
N GLU A 73 17.51 9.30 8.21
CA GLU A 73 16.55 8.21 8.25
C GLU A 73 16.39 7.56 6.87
N LEU A 74 16.31 8.36 5.80
CA LEU A 74 16.33 7.85 4.44
C LEU A 74 17.64 7.09 4.14
N GLU A 75 18.79 7.63 4.52
CA GLU A 75 20.08 6.93 4.36
C GLU A 75 20.13 5.62 5.14
N SER A 76 19.62 5.60 6.37
CA SER A 76 19.54 4.38 7.18
C SER A 76 18.58 3.35 6.59
N ALA A 77 17.41 3.77 6.11
CA ALA A 77 16.39 2.89 5.55
C ALA A 77 16.79 2.34 4.17
N LEU A 78 17.45 3.17 3.35
CA LEU A 78 17.72 2.89 1.93
C LEU A 78 19.15 2.43 1.64
N GLY A 79 20.12 2.74 2.51
CA GLY A 79 21.56 2.62 2.23
C GLY A 79 22.07 1.21 1.95
N SER A 80 21.35 0.16 2.37
CA SER A 80 21.73 -1.25 2.15
C SER A 80 20.63 -2.10 1.53
N ILE A 81 19.66 -1.47 0.84
CA ILE A 81 18.55 -2.23 0.24
C ILE A 81 19.04 -3.09 -0.92
N ASP A 82 18.92 -4.40 -0.78
CA ASP A 82 18.93 -5.32 -1.90
C ASP A 82 17.55 -5.32 -2.60
N ASN A 83 17.51 -5.50 -3.92
CA ASN A 83 16.26 -5.54 -4.68
C ASN A 83 15.60 -6.94 -4.70
N SER A 84 16.06 -7.89 -3.89
CA SER A 84 15.50 -9.24 -3.89
C SER A 84 14.15 -9.26 -3.19
N THR A 85 13.21 -9.98 -3.82
CA THR A 85 11.88 -10.25 -3.28
C THR A 85 11.94 -11.44 -2.34
N LEU A 86 11.19 -11.42 -1.24
CA LEU A 86 11.07 -12.58 -0.35
C LEU A 86 10.22 -13.69 -0.99
N ILE A 87 9.15 -13.28 -1.67
CA ILE A 87 8.26 -14.14 -2.46
C ILE A 87 8.02 -13.49 -3.82
N GLU A 88 8.07 -14.27 -4.89
CA GLU A 88 7.82 -13.80 -6.25
C GLU A 88 6.35 -13.93 -6.64
N LEU A 89 5.81 -12.94 -7.36
CA LEU A 89 4.51 -13.03 -8.03
C LEU A 89 4.69 -13.63 -9.43
N LYS A 90 4.72 -14.97 -9.53
CA LYS A 90 4.92 -15.68 -10.81
C LYS A 90 3.67 -15.78 -11.68
N LYS A 91 2.50 -15.55 -11.10
CA LYS A 91 1.19 -15.63 -11.75
C LYS A 91 0.39 -14.38 -11.44
N ARG A 92 -0.61 -14.10 -12.28
CA ARG A 92 -1.59 -13.06 -11.99
C ARG A 92 -2.32 -13.41 -10.68
N PRO A 93 -2.33 -12.51 -9.68
CA PRO A 93 -3.08 -12.74 -8.46
C PRO A 93 -4.59 -12.86 -8.74
N GLU A 94 -5.24 -13.75 -8.00
CA GLU A 94 -6.69 -13.82 -7.92
C GLU A 94 -7.17 -12.82 -6.86
N ILE A 95 -8.06 -11.90 -7.23
CA ILE A 95 -8.55 -10.86 -6.34
C ILE A 95 -10.04 -11.09 -6.14
N SER A 96 -10.47 -11.29 -4.89
CA SER A 96 -11.89 -11.48 -4.59
C SER A 96 -12.69 -10.23 -4.96
N THR A 97 -13.97 -10.41 -5.31
CA THR A 97 -14.86 -9.29 -5.64
C THR A 97 -14.97 -8.30 -4.50
N ASP A 98 -14.98 -8.78 -3.25
CA ASP A 98 -15.09 -7.91 -2.08
C ASP A 98 -13.84 -7.05 -1.89
N VAL A 99 -12.65 -7.58 -2.20
CA VAL A 99 -11.41 -6.80 -2.19
C VAL A 99 -11.44 -5.72 -3.27
N ILE A 100 -11.89 -6.04 -4.49
CA ILE A 100 -12.01 -5.05 -5.57
C ILE A 100 -12.91 -3.88 -5.18
N GLN A 101 -13.98 -4.12 -4.40
CA GLN A 101 -14.93 -3.09 -4.01
C GLN A 101 -14.38 -2.09 -2.97
N VAL A 102 -13.34 -2.46 -2.22
CA VAL A 102 -12.79 -1.62 -1.15
C VAL A 102 -11.47 -0.93 -1.54
N LEU A 103 -10.87 -1.34 -2.66
CA LEU A 103 -9.65 -0.75 -3.17
C LEU A 103 -9.93 0.48 -4.05
N ASP A 104 -8.93 1.35 -4.16
CA ASP A 104 -8.97 2.48 -5.09
C ASP A 104 -9.04 2.05 -6.56
N GLU A 105 -9.57 2.95 -7.40
CA GLU A 105 -9.78 2.69 -8.83
C GLU A 105 -8.48 2.76 -9.66
N ASP A 106 -7.48 3.51 -9.21
CA ASP A 106 -6.22 3.71 -9.96
C ASP A 106 -5.17 2.62 -9.70
N GLY A 107 -5.42 1.72 -8.76
CA GLY A 107 -4.62 0.53 -8.49
C GLY A 107 -3.44 0.75 -7.54
N PHE A 108 -3.28 1.93 -6.94
CA PHE A 108 -2.22 2.19 -5.97
C PHE A 108 -2.30 1.27 -4.75
N GLN A 109 -3.46 1.18 -4.09
CA GLN A 109 -3.60 0.34 -2.89
C GLN A 109 -3.33 -1.13 -3.23
N LEU A 110 -3.80 -1.60 -4.39
CA LEU A 110 -3.48 -2.95 -4.86
C LEU A 110 -1.96 -3.14 -5.04
N ALA A 111 -1.29 -2.19 -5.68
CA ALA A 111 0.15 -2.23 -5.87
C ALA A 111 0.89 -2.23 -4.52
N ALA A 112 0.47 -1.39 -3.58
CA ALA A 112 1.03 -1.31 -2.24
C ALA A 112 0.91 -2.65 -1.49
N LEU A 113 -0.28 -3.26 -1.46
CA LEU A 113 -0.51 -4.57 -0.83
C LEU A 113 0.37 -5.67 -1.43
N LEU A 114 0.46 -5.71 -2.77
CA LEU A 114 1.26 -6.70 -3.48
C LEU A 114 2.76 -6.49 -3.28
N ALA A 115 3.24 -5.24 -3.28
CA ALA A 115 4.64 -4.92 -3.04
C ALA A 115 5.04 -5.28 -1.61
N ARG A 116 4.25 -4.86 -0.62
CA ARG A 116 4.43 -5.21 0.79
C ARG A 116 4.50 -6.73 0.98
N HIS A 117 3.58 -7.48 0.36
CA HIS A 117 3.57 -8.95 0.41
C HIS A 117 4.84 -9.56 -0.18
N THR A 118 5.20 -9.14 -1.39
CA THR A 118 6.37 -9.59 -2.17
C THR A 118 7.68 -9.35 -1.42
N TYR A 119 7.80 -8.21 -0.74
CA TYR A 119 9.01 -7.81 -0.02
C TYR A 119 9.05 -8.19 1.45
N GLY A 120 8.09 -8.97 1.95
CA GLY A 120 8.18 -9.49 3.31
C GLY A 120 7.65 -8.58 4.41
N ASP A 121 6.80 -7.61 4.09
CA ASP A 121 6.23 -6.73 5.11
C ASP A 121 5.21 -7.49 5.97
N MET A 122 5.61 -7.77 7.22
CA MET A 122 4.82 -8.45 8.24
C MET A 122 4.26 -7.50 9.30
N SER A 123 4.38 -6.17 9.13
CA SER A 123 4.03 -5.18 10.16
C SER A 123 2.61 -5.29 10.73
N GLU A 124 1.67 -5.82 9.96
CA GLU A 124 0.27 -6.01 10.34
C GLU A 124 -0.15 -7.49 10.36
N THR A 125 0.82 -8.40 10.28
CA THR A 125 0.63 -9.85 10.34
C THR A 125 0.96 -10.35 11.74
N SER A 126 0.13 -11.23 12.30
CA SER A 126 0.36 -11.81 13.64
C SER A 126 1.67 -12.60 13.72
N ASP A 127 2.35 -12.55 14.86
CA ASP A 127 3.63 -13.25 15.10
C ASP A 127 3.58 -14.75 14.79
N ASP A 128 2.49 -15.44 15.15
CA ASP A 128 2.30 -16.87 14.85
C ASP A 128 2.32 -17.13 13.33
N GLN A 129 1.65 -16.27 12.56
CA GLN A 129 1.63 -16.38 11.10
C GLN A 129 2.98 -15.98 10.49
N ALA A 130 3.70 -15.01 11.07
CA ALA A 130 5.04 -14.66 10.64
C ALA A 130 6.02 -15.84 10.80
N LEU A 131 5.90 -16.62 11.88
CA LEU A 131 6.67 -17.85 12.07
C LEU A 131 6.33 -18.91 11.03
N LEU A 132 5.05 -19.12 10.74
CA LEU A 132 4.60 -20.05 9.68
C LEU A 132 5.10 -19.62 8.30
N ASN A 133 5.13 -18.31 8.03
CA ASN A 133 5.65 -17.76 6.78
C ASN A 133 7.14 -18.04 6.61
N ASP A 134 7.94 -17.87 7.67
CA ASP A 134 9.37 -18.18 7.64
C ASP A 134 9.62 -19.66 7.30
N ILE A 135 8.85 -20.57 7.91
CA ILE A 135 8.89 -22.00 7.58
C ILE A 135 8.49 -22.25 6.11
N ALA A 136 7.42 -21.61 5.64
CA ALA A 136 6.93 -21.82 4.28
C ALA A 136 7.95 -21.35 3.23
N VAL A 137 8.56 -20.18 3.44
CA VAL A 137 9.61 -19.63 2.56
C VAL A 137 10.83 -20.54 2.55
N LYS A 138 11.33 -20.95 3.73
CA LYS A 138 12.53 -21.80 3.85
C LYS A 138 12.35 -23.19 3.23
N THR A 139 11.16 -23.76 3.37
CA THR A 139 10.86 -25.10 2.83
C THR A 139 10.38 -25.06 1.37
N GLY A 140 9.99 -23.89 0.85
CA GLY A 140 9.39 -23.76 -0.48
C GLY A 140 8.02 -24.43 -0.59
N SER A 141 7.31 -24.58 0.53
CA SER A 141 6.06 -25.36 0.63
C SER A 141 5.11 -24.74 1.66
N GLY A 142 3.80 -24.91 1.48
CA GLY A 142 2.77 -24.34 2.35
C GLY A 142 2.26 -22.98 1.84
N THR A 143 1.71 -22.17 2.73
CA THR A 143 1.11 -20.88 2.35
C THR A 143 1.81 -19.74 3.08
N TYR A 144 2.34 -18.79 2.31
CA TYR A 144 2.89 -17.54 2.80
C TYR A 144 1.78 -16.48 2.83
N VAL A 145 1.52 -15.88 3.99
CA VAL A 145 0.34 -15.03 4.24
C VAL A 145 0.74 -13.72 4.88
N THR A 146 0.35 -12.60 4.29
CA THR A 146 0.40 -11.30 4.96
C THR A 146 -1.01 -10.74 5.12
N SER A 147 -1.20 -9.83 6.07
CA SER A 147 -2.46 -9.13 6.32
C SER A 147 -2.19 -7.65 6.49
N TYR A 148 -3.08 -6.83 5.96
CA TYR A 148 -2.97 -5.37 5.98
C TYR A 148 -4.35 -4.74 6.18
N LYS A 149 -4.41 -3.67 6.94
CA LYS A 149 -5.61 -2.88 7.18
C LYS A 149 -5.80 -1.88 6.05
N GLN A 150 -7.00 -1.88 5.46
CA GLN A 150 -7.42 -0.92 4.44
C GLN A 150 -8.72 -0.26 4.90
N GLY A 151 -8.61 0.94 5.48
CA GLY A 151 -9.75 1.58 6.14
C GLY A 151 -10.29 0.73 7.29
N ASP A 152 -11.56 0.33 7.20
CA ASP A 152 -12.22 -0.55 8.19
C ASP A 152 -12.06 -2.05 7.88
N PHE A 153 -11.43 -2.39 6.75
CA PHE A 153 -11.28 -3.75 6.27
C PHE A 153 -9.89 -4.31 6.55
N HIS A 154 -9.78 -5.63 6.66
CA HIS A 154 -8.50 -6.33 6.66
C HIS A 154 -8.39 -7.16 5.38
N ILE A 155 -7.37 -6.88 4.59
CA ILE A 155 -7.07 -7.62 3.36
C ILE A 155 -5.96 -8.61 3.67
N ARG A 156 -6.23 -9.87 3.38
CA ARG A 156 -5.26 -10.96 3.47
C ARG A 156 -4.72 -11.25 2.07
N VAL A 157 -3.39 -11.27 1.96
CA VAL A 157 -2.68 -11.68 0.75
C VAL A 157 -1.99 -13.01 1.03
N SER A 158 -2.31 -14.04 0.26
CA SER A 158 -1.75 -15.38 0.45
C SER A 158 -1.11 -15.88 -0.83
N THR A 159 0.06 -16.53 -0.73
CA THR A 159 0.75 -17.18 -1.85
C THR A 159 1.02 -18.64 -1.51
N ASN A 160 0.47 -19.56 -2.31
CA ASN A 160 0.62 -20.99 -2.14
C ASN A 160 1.88 -21.52 -2.81
N LEU A 161 2.80 -22.10 -2.04
CA LEU A 161 4.04 -22.71 -2.52
C LEU A 161 3.87 -24.23 -2.68
N PRO A 162 4.45 -24.85 -3.73
CA PRO A 162 5.34 -24.26 -4.75
C PRO A 162 4.60 -23.70 -5.96
N SER A 163 3.26 -23.61 -5.93
CA SER A 163 2.46 -23.23 -7.11
C SER A 163 2.58 -21.75 -7.49
N TYR A 164 3.03 -20.90 -6.56
CA TYR A 164 3.04 -19.44 -6.60
C TYR A 164 1.69 -18.84 -7.01
N GLN A 165 0.59 -19.50 -6.64
CA GLN A 165 -0.74 -18.93 -6.79
C GLN A 165 -1.00 -17.93 -5.67
N THR A 166 -1.22 -16.67 -6.02
CA THR A 166 -1.49 -15.59 -5.08
C THR A 166 -2.97 -15.25 -5.07
N ILE A 167 -3.56 -15.06 -3.89
CA ILE A 167 -4.97 -14.75 -3.67
C ILE A 167 -5.09 -13.59 -2.68
N LEU A 168 -5.97 -12.63 -2.99
CA LEU A 168 -6.35 -11.51 -2.13
C LEU A 168 -7.81 -11.67 -1.70
N GLU A 169 -8.05 -11.68 -0.39
CA GLU A 169 -9.37 -11.87 0.21
C GLU A 169 -9.60 -10.93 1.41
N LEU A 170 -10.87 -10.59 1.69
CA LEU A 170 -11.23 -9.90 2.93
C LEU A 170 -11.25 -10.89 4.10
N ARG A 171 -10.87 -10.42 5.29
CA ARG A 171 -10.88 -11.17 6.54
C ARG A 171 -11.92 -10.65 7.52
#